data_AF-A0A2V8XQ01-F1
#
_entry.id   AF-A0A2V8XQ01-F1
#
_cell.length_a   1.000
_cell.length_b   1.000
_cell.length_c   1.000
_cell.angle_alpha   90.00
_cell.angle_beta   90.00
_cell.angle_gamma   90.00
#
_symmetry.space_group_name_H-M   'P 1'
#
loop_
_entity.id
_entity.type
_entity.pdbx_description
1 polymer ?
#
loop_
_entity_poly.entity_id
_entity_poly.type
_entity_poly.pdbx_seq_one_letter_code
_entity_poly.pdbx_strand_id
1 'polypeptide(L)' 'MTMIVRGRARDHSELFEFTVEPFVSGGFRLDIHYSGDCHHNITGAGIWPTVQKAQQVAEETARRLLHGAIVTWEDKE' A
#
# COMPACT_ATOMS: atom_id res chain seq x y z
N MET A 1 -6.62 -3.53 -19.99
CA MET A 1 -5.70 -2.66 -19.23
C MET A 1 -5.59 -3.22 -17.83
N THR A 2 -4.39 -3.61 -17.40
CA THR A 2 -4.16 -4.13 -16.06
C THR A 2 -3.98 -2.93 -15.12
N MET A 3 -5.01 -2.63 -14.32
CA MET A 3 -5.03 -1.44 -13.46
C MET A 3 -4.12 -1.67 -12.25
N ILE A 4 -2.87 -1.18 -12.33
CA ILE A 4 -1.93 -1.17 -11.21
C ILE A 4 -1.98 0.22 -10.59
N VAL A 5 -2.35 0.27 -9.31
CA VAL A 5 -2.40 1.51 -8.52
C VAL A 5 -1.25 1.51 -7.53
N ARG A 6 -0.59 2.66 -7.37
CA ARG A 6 0.53 2.82 -6.43
C ARG A 6 0.21 3.90 -5.43
N GLY A 7 0.61 3.70 -4.18
CA GLY A 7 0.46 4.68 -3.12
C GLY A 7 1.74 4.79 -2.32
N ARG A 8 1.97 5.95 -1.71
CA ARG A 8 3.10 6.15 -0.80
C ARG A 8 2.64 6.93 0.44
N ALA A 9 3.08 6.50 1.61
CA ALA A 9 2.96 7.27 2.85
C ALA A 9 4.35 7.40 3.46
N ARG A 10 4.69 8.59 3.95
CA ARG A 10 6.01 8.89 4.50
C ARG A 10 5.87 9.67 5.80
N ASP A 11 6.70 9.33 6.77
CA ASP A 11 7.01 10.16 7.94
C ASP A 11 8.51 10.53 7.95
N HIS A 12 8.97 11.24 8.99
CA HIS A 12 10.31 11.83 9.09
C HIS A 12 11.47 10.89 8.71
N SER A 13 11.44 9.61 9.08
CA SER A 13 12.49 8.61 8.78
C SER A 13 12.01 7.34 8.09
N GLU A 14 10.71 7.22 7.81
CA GLU A 14 10.07 5.96 7.42
C GLU A 14 9.20 6.16 6.17
N LEU A 15 9.20 5.17 5.26
CA LEU A 15 8.43 5.17 4.02
C LEU A 15 7.69 3.85 3.87
N PHE A 16 6.39 3.95 3.60
CA PHE A 16 5.53 2.85 3.17
C PHE A 16 5.16 3.06 1.71
N GLU A 17 5.44 2.08 0.86
CA GLU A 17 5.00 2.01 -0.53
C GLU A 17 3.95 0.91 -0.68
N PHE A 18 2.85 1.25 -1.32
CA PHE A 18 1.70 0.38 -1.53
C PHE A 18 1.55 0.12 -3.03
N THR A 19 1.35 -1.14 -3.41
CA THR A 19 1.00 -1.51 -4.79
C THR A 19 -0.28 -2.33 -4.76
N VAL A 20 -1.28 -1.92 -5.53
CA VAL A 20 -2.52 -2.66 -5.75
C VAL A 20 -2.56 -3.13 -7.18
N GLU A 21 -2.64 -4.44 -7.39
CA GLU A 21 -2.71 -5.03 -8.73
C GLU A 21 -3.72 -6.18 -8.83
N PRO A 22 -4.26 -6.48 -10.03
CA PRO A 22 -5.19 -7.58 -10.21
C PRO A 22 -4.53 -8.92 -9.87
N PHE A 23 -5.24 -9.76 -9.11
CA PHE A 23 -4.75 -11.09 -8.75
C PHE A 23 -5.40 -12.16 -9.63
N VAL A 24 -4.60 -13.12 -10.12
CA VAL A 24 -5.01 -14.10 -11.15
C VAL A 24 -6.19 -14.99 -10.74
N SER A 25 -6.41 -15.20 -9.45
CA SER A 25 -7.54 -15.98 -8.91
C SER A 25 -8.76 -15.12 -8.55
N GLY A 26 -8.76 -13.84 -8.94
CA GLY A 26 -9.79 -12.86 -8.60
C GLY A 26 -9.38 -11.91 -7.47
N GLY A 27 -9.95 -10.71 -7.48
CA GLY A 27 -9.64 -9.64 -6.54
C GLY A 27 -8.36 -8.86 -6.88
N PHE A 28 -7.85 -8.15 -5.89
CA PHE A 28 -6.70 -7.25 -6.00
C PHE A 28 -5.71 -7.53 -4.89
N ARG A 29 -4.46 -7.81 -5.25
CA ARG A 29 -3.36 -7.94 -4.29
C ARG A 29 -2.91 -6.55 -3.88
N LEU A 30 -2.90 -6.28 -2.59
CA LEU A 30 -2.22 -5.16 -1.97
C LEU A 30 -0.88 -5.66 -1.44
N ASP A 31 0.21 -5.17 -2.02
CA ASP A 31 1.57 -5.36 -1.52
C ASP A 31 2.03 -4.08 -0.81
N ILE A 32 2.68 -4.25 0.34
CA ILE A 32 3.24 -3.17 1.16
C ILE A 32 4.74 -3.38 1.23
N HIS A 33 5.50 -2.35 0.90
CA HIS A 33 6.93 -2.29 1.09
C HIS A 33 7.25 -1.20 2.11
N TYR A 34 8.05 -1.54 3.11
CA TYR A 34 8.50 -0.59 4.13
C TYR A 34 10.01 -0.38 4.03
N SER A 35 10.46 0.87 4.13
CA SER A 35 11.87 1.25 4.23
C SER A 35 12.06 2.35 5.28
N GLY A 36 12.98 2.14 6.22
CA GLY A 36 13.28 3.08 7.32
C GLY A 36 14.45 2.60 8.20
N ASP A 37 14.69 3.29 9.32
CA ASP A 37 15.86 3.07 10.22
C ASP A 37 15.96 1.66 10.82
N CYS A 38 14.87 0.89 10.79
CA CYS A 38 14.89 -0.52 11.19
C CYS A 38 14.99 -1.41 9.96
N HIS A 39 16.04 -2.25 9.87
CA HIS A 39 16.35 -3.21 8.79
C HIS A 39 15.31 -4.33 8.55
N HIS A 40 14.03 -4.09 8.79
CA HIS A 40 12.97 -5.04 8.55
C HIS A 40 12.14 -4.55 7.37
N ASN A 41 12.44 -5.04 6.16
CA ASN A 41 11.54 -4.91 5.01
C ASN A 41 10.26 -5.69 5.34
N ILE A 42 9.29 -5.05 5.98
CA ILE A 42 7.98 -5.65 6.21
C ILE A 42 7.29 -5.70 4.85
N THR A 43 7.30 -6.88 4.25
CA THR A 43 6.52 -7.17 3.04
C THR A 43 5.19 -7.78 3.48
N GLY A 44 4.14 -6.97 3.50
CA GLY A 44 2.77 -7.43 3.75
C GLY A 44 2.03 -7.61 2.43
N ALA A 45 1.37 -8.75 2.22
CA ALA A 45 0.54 -8.98 1.03
C ALA A 45 -0.85 -9.49 1.43
N GLY A 46 -1.91 -8.88 0.89
CA GLY A 46 -3.30 -9.29 1.13
C GLY A 46 -4.15 -9.19 -0.14
N ILE A 47 -5.13 -10.09 -0.28
CA ILE A 47 -6.06 -10.08 -1.42
C ILE A 47 -7.39 -9.46 -0.98
N TRP A 48 -7.84 -8.43 -1.70
CA TRP A 48 -9.07 -7.69 -1.42
C TRP A 48 -10.06 -7.78 -2.59
N PRO A 49 -11.37 -7.68 -2.32
CA PRO A 49 -12.39 -7.82 -3.37
C PRO A 49 -12.38 -6.64 -4.36
N THR A 50 -11.92 -5.45 -3.95
CA THR A 50 -11.90 -4.24 -4.79
C THR A 50 -10.65 -3.40 -4.54
N VAL A 51 -10.27 -2.58 -5.53
CA VAL A 51 -9.19 -1.58 -5.40
C VAL A 51 -9.49 -0.63 -4.24
N GLN A 52 -10.72 -0.12 -4.13
CA GLN A 52 -11.10 0.80 -3.06
C GLN A 52 -10.91 0.18 -1.67
N LYS A 53 -11.21 -1.12 -1.52
CA LYS A 53 -11.00 -1.80 -0.24
C LYS A 53 -9.52 -1.96 0.07
N ALA A 54 -8.71 -2.30 -0.94
CA ALA A 54 -7.26 -2.35 -0.80
C ALA A 54 -6.67 -0.99 -0.40
N GLN A 55 -7.13 0.10 -1.03
CA GLN A 55 -6.71 1.47 -0.69
C GLN A 55 -7.09 1.85 0.74
N GLN A 56 -8.33 1.57 1.17
CA GLN A 56 -8.76 1.80 2.55
C GLN A 56 -7.88 1.08 3.57
N VAL A 57 -7.51 -0.17 3.28
CA VAL A 57 -6.62 -0.96 4.16
C VAL A 57 -5.22 -0.36 4.21
N ALA A 58 -4.67 0.07 3.07
CA ALA A 58 -3.39 0.75 3.01
C ALA A 58 -3.39 2.07 3.81
N GLU A 59 -4.45 2.86 3.70
CA GLU A 59 -4.64 4.11 4.46
C GLU A 59 -4.74 3.86 5.97
N GLU A 60 -5.51 2.86 6.39
CA GLU A 60 -5.61 2.46 7.79
C GLU A 60 -4.26 1.96 8.32
N THR A 61 -3.51 1.22 7.50
CA THR A 61 -2.19 0.70 7.82
C THR A 61 -1.18 1.83 8.01
N ALA A 62 -1.08 2.76 7.04
CA ALA A 62 -0.22 3.94 7.17
C ALA A 62 -0.61 4.78 8.39
N ARG A 63 -1.91 5.00 8.62
CA ARG A 63 -2.35 5.79 9.78
C ARG A 63 -1.95 5.15 11.10
N ARG A 64 -2.04 3.82 11.23
CA ARG A 64 -1.72 3.09 12.47
C ARG A 64 -0.23 2.87 12.68
N LEU A 65 0.51 2.57 11.61
CA LEU A 65 1.90 2.12 11.70
C LEU A 65 2.92 3.22 11.37
N LEU A 66 2.49 4.33 10.77
CA LEU A 66 3.36 5.42 10.32
C LEU A 66 2.88 6.77 10.89
N HIS A 67 2.68 6.83 12.20
CA HIS A 67 2.35 8.05 12.96
C HIS A 67 1.21 8.93 12.39
N GLY A 68 0.19 8.31 11.79
CA GLY A 68 -0.92 9.06 11.19
C GLY A 68 -0.65 9.59 9.78
N ALA A 69 0.42 9.13 9.12
CA ALA A 69 0.76 9.52 7.76
C ALA A 69 -0.38 9.24 6.78
N ILE A 70 -0.50 10.12 5.79
CA ILE A 70 -1.51 10.06 4.74
C ILE A 70 -0.90 9.39 3.52
N VAL A 71 -1.63 8.44 2.94
CA VAL A 71 -1.23 7.80 1.68
C VAL A 71 -1.55 8.74 0.52
N THR A 72 -0.56 9.02 -0.30
CA THR A 72 -0.72 9.70 -1.58
C THR A 72 -0.76 8.66 -2.68
N TRP A 73 -1.86 8.58 -3.41
CA TRP A 73 -2.04 7.65 -4.52
C TRP A 73 -1.57 8.28 -5.84
N GLU A 74 -0.77 7.56 -6.60
CA GLU A 74 -0.39 7.90 -7.98
C GLU A 74 -1.46 7.29 -8.90
N ASP A 75 -2.42 8.11 -9.34
CA ASP A 75 -3.29 7.73 -10.44
C ASP A 75 -2.45 7.63 -11.72
N LYS A 76 -2.49 6.47 -12.38
CA LYS A 76 -1.97 6.35 -13.75
C LYS A 76 -3.08 6.80 -14.70
N GLU A 77 -2.85 7.94 -15.36
CA GLU A 77 -3.52 8.31 -16.61
C GLU A 77 -3.52 7.17 -17.64
#